data_AF-A0A5B0H9J2-F1
#
_entry.id   AF-A0A5B0H9J2-F1
#
_cell.length_a   1.000
_cell.length_b   1.000
_cell.length_c   1.000
_cell.angle_alpha   90.00
_cell.angle_beta   90.00
_cell.angle_gamma   90.00
#
_symmetry.space_group_name_H-M   'P 1'
#
loop_
_entity.id
_entity.type
_entity.pdbx_description
1 polymer ?
#
loop_
_entity_poly.entity_id
_entity_poly.type
_entity_poly.pdbx_seq_one_letter_code
_entity_poly.pdbx_strand_id
1 'polypeptide(L)'
;MITTTLAAVTPAADVPLSWEQIAMVGGAALAAVFYVLYRIGHYLARVLEALATAAVVFVAAYLAVKGLVLAVVWLARHWRTTSTVTVVSAWCWWWGWLSLLLVALTVAASLGLWRIVAPLPFDHWAGRRIRSWWQRWAVYAPRMPRWLRSCGLTVPDRAGATVIQVNPLRRTATAPRSRPRRDQLPRILSVRSGPSWDEVKVRLVPGQTPEEFDTAARALAVARGVNRCQVRELSANVVSIDYQRRNLLDAVVDAPDLDALTTVAEEALDLDRVLSGATEYGTEWRQSIRGSHTLVGGATGAGKGSLMWAPLLSIAPAIRDGLCRVNGIDPKGMELAYGRDVFHRYAVTSREALALLDDLVDQMETRK
;
A
#
# COMPACT_ATOMS: atom_id res chain seq x y z
N MET A 1 -99.28 33.17 59.29
CA MET A 1 -99.38 34.03 60.49
C MET A 1 -98.22 33.69 61.40
N ILE A 2 -97.19 34.53 61.41
CA ILE A 2 -96.42 35.00 62.57
C ILE A 2 -95.60 36.15 61.99
N THR A 3 -95.95 37.34 62.47
CA THR A 3 -95.55 38.64 61.97
C THR A 3 -94.66 39.22 63.05
N THR A 4 -93.36 39.44 62.80
CA THR A 4 -92.54 40.22 63.74
C THR A 4 -91.34 40.89 63.07
N THR A 5 -91.52 42.19 62.88
CA THR A 5 -90.56 43.30 63.08
C THR A 5 -89.28 43.34 62.24
N LEU A 6 -89.36 44.12 61.15
CA LEU A 6 -88.25 44.92 60.60
C LEU A 6 -87.75 45.90 61.68
N ALA A 7 -86.49 45.78 62.09
CA ALA A 7 -85.75 46.85 62.74
C ALA A 7 -84.92 47.59 61.67
N ALA A 8 -85.22 48.87 61.48
CA ALA A 8 -84.45 49.76 60.62
C ALA A 8 -83.05 49.96 61.22
N VAL A 9 -82.02 49.45 60.54
CA VAL A 9 -80.62 49.76 60.83
C VAL A 9 -80.27 51.06 60.12
N THR A 10 -79.96 52.07 60.91
CA THR A 10 -79.41 53.36 60.50
C THR A 10 -78.05 53.20 59.81
N PRO A 11 -77.70 54.02 58.80
CA PRO A 11 -76.37 53.99 58.20
C PRO A 11 -75.35 54.48 59.23
N ALA A 12 -74.43 53.61 59.65
CA ALA A 12 -73.30 54.01 60.47
C ALA A 12 -72.42 54.97 59.68
N ALA A 13 -72.09 56.10 60.30
CA ALA A 13 -71.23 57.14 59.75
C ALA A 13 -69.85 56.60 59.35
N ASP A 14 -69.36 57.04 58.18
CA ASP A 14 -67.99 56.82 57.71
C ASP A 14 -66.99 57.39 58.73
N VAL A 15 -66.33 56.49 59.48
CA VAL A 15 -65.17 56.84 60.30
C VAL A 15 -63.96 56.95 59.36
N PRO A 16 -63.28 58.10 59.26
CA PRO A 16 -62.08 58.20 58.44
C PRO A 16 -60.97 57.33 59.06
N LEU A 17 -60.48 56.36 58.28
CA LEU A 17 -59.31 55.54 58.62
C LEU A 17 -58.13 56.43 59.04
N SER A 18 -57.52 56.14 60.20
CA SER A 18 -56.36 56.90 60.68
C SER A 18 -55.12 56.62 59.80
N TRP A 19 -54.28 57.64 59.61
CA TRP A 19 -53.07 57.57 58.75
C TRP A 19 -52.14 56.39 59.10
N GLU A 20 -52.05 56.02 60.38
CA GLU A 20 -51.26 54.89 60.86
C GLU A 20 -51.79 53.52 60.40
N GLN A 21 -53.11 53.36 60.31
CA GLN A 21 -53.73 52.13 59.81
C GLN A 21 -53.52 51.97 58.30
N ILE A 22 -53.57 53.07 57.53
CA ILE A 22 -53.30 53.07 56.09
C ILE A 22 -51.82 52.75 55.82
N ALA A 23 -50.89 53.31 56.61
CA ALA A 23 -49.46 53.03 56.49
C ALA A 23 -49.11 51.57 56.85
N MET A 24 -49.75 50.99 57.87
CA MET A 24 -49.53 49.60 58.27
C MET A 24 -50.10 48.60 57.26
N VAL A 25 -51.31 48.85 56.74
CA VAL A 25 -51.92 48.02 55.69
C VAL A 25 -51.15 48.16 54.37
N GLY A 26 -50.71 49.37 54.01
CA GLY A 26 -49.85 49.61 52.85
C GLY A 26 -48.49 48.93 52.96
N GLY A 27 -47.85 48.97 54.14
CA GLY A 27 -46.59 48.29 54.42
C GLY A 27 -46.71 46.76 54.40
N ALA A 28 -47.80 46.22 54.96
CA ALA A 28 -48.08 44.78 54.91
C ALA A 28 -48.39 44.29 53.48
N ALA A 29 -49.13 45.09 52.70
CA ALA A 29 -49.38 44.81 51.29
C ALA A 29 -48.09 44.85 50.47
N LEU A 30 -47.23 45.83 50.70
CA LEU A 30 -45.92 45.94 50.05
C LEU A 30 -45.01 44.75 50.41
N ALA A 31 -44.97 44.36 51.68
CA ALA A 31 -44.20 43.20 52.14
C ALA A 31 -44.73 41.89 51.54
N ALA A 32 -46.05 41.73 51.42
CA ALA A 32 -46.66 40.60 50.73
C ALA A 32 -46.30 40.56 49.24
N VAL A 33 -46.29 41.73 48.57
CA VAL A 33 -45.87 41.85 47.16
C VAL A 33 -44.39 41.48 47.00
N PHE A 34 -43.51 41.98 47.86
CA PHE A 34 -42.08 41.61 47.84
C PHE A 34 -41.86 40.13 48.14
N TYR A 35 -42.62 39.54 49.06
CA TYR A 35 -42.56 38.10 49.35
C TYR A 35 -43.00 37.25 48.16
N VAL A 36 -44.07 37.66 47.45
CA VAL A 36 -44.54 37.00 46.23
C VAL A 36 -43.52 37.13 45.11
N LEU A 37 -42.95 38.32 44.88
CA LEU A 37 -41.88 38.56 43.91
C LEU A 37 -40.63 37.72 44.20
N TYR A 38 -40.20 37.68 45.46
CA TYR A 38 -39.08 36.85 45.91
C TYR A 38 -39.37 35.36 45.67
N ARG A 39 -40.57 34.87 46.02
CA ARG A 39 -40.97 33.47 45.82
C ARG A 39 -41.05 33.10 44.34
N ILE A 40 -41.55 34.00 43.49
CA ILE A 40 -41.57 33.83 42.03
C ILE A 40 -40.14 33.79 41.48
N GLY A 41 -39.29 34.74 41.86
CA GLY A 41 -37.89 34.79 41.43
C GLY A 41 -37.10 33.54 41.83
N HIS A 42 -37.29 33.07 43.07
CA HIS A 42 -36.66 31.84 43.56
C HIS A 42 -37.15 30.58 42.83
N TYR A 43 -38.45 30.51 42.52
CA TYR A 43 -39.00 29.42 41.71
C TYR A 43 -38.46 29.44 40.28
N LEU A 44 -38.42 30.62 39.64
CA LEU A 44 -37.87 30.80 38.30
C LEU A 44 -36.39 30.39 38.23
N ALA A 45 -35.59 30.78 39.24
CA ALA A 45 -34.18 30.41 39.34
C ALA A 45 -34.00 28.88 39.40
N ARG A 46 -34.80 28.18 40.24
CA ARG A 46 -34.76 26.71 40.33
C ARG A 46 -35.17 26.02 39.03
N VAL A 47 -36.19 26.55 38.33
CA VAL A 47 -36.61 26.01 37.03
C VAL A 47 -35.50 26.19 35.98
N LEU A 48 -34.84 27.36 35.98
CA LEU A 48 -33.75 27.64 35.05
C LEU A 48 -32.52 26.78 35.33
N GLU A 49 -32.19 26.55 36.61
CA GLU A 49 -31.13 25.64 37.05
C GLU A 49 -31.42 24.19 36.62
N ALA A 50 -32.64 23.69 36.85
CA ALA A 50 -33.04 22.36 36.44
C ALA A 50 -32.98 22.17 34.90
N LEU A 51 -33.40 23.18 34.13
CA LEU A 51 -33.29 23.18 32.67
C LEU A 51 -31.82 23.20 32.21
N ALA A 52 -30.96 23.97 32.87
CA ALA A 52 -29.54 24.00 32.58
C ALA A 52 -28.89 22.64 32.88
N THR A 53 -29.19 22.00 34.02
CA THR A 53 -28.72 20.66 34.35
C THR A 53 -29.19 19.64 33.32
N ALA A 54 -30.46 19.67 32.93
CA ALA A 54 -31.01 18.77 31.91
C ALA A 54 -30.33 18.96 30.55
N ALA A 55 -30.07 20.21 30.15
CA ALA A 55 -29.35 20.53 28.92
C ALA A 55 -27.91 20.02 28.96
N VAL A 56 -27.20 20.19 30.08
CA VAL A 56 -25.83 19.67 30.26
C VAL A 56 -25.80 18.15 30.18
N VAL A 57 -26.72 17.47 30.87
CA VAL A 57 -26.84 15.99 30.82
C VAL A 57 -27.14 15.53 29.39
N PHE A 58 -28.04 16.19 28.68
CA PHE A 58 -28.37 15.85 27.30
C PHE A 58 -27.18 16.04 26.36
N VAL A 59 -26.45 17.15 26.48
CA VAL A 59 -25.24 17.42 25.68
C VAL A 59 -24.15 16.39 25.99
N ALA A 60 -23.94 16.07 27.28
CA ALA A 60 -22.98 15.05 27.69
C ALA A 60 -23.35 13.66 27.14
N ALA A 61 -24.62 13.27 27.22
CA ALA A 61 -25.12 12.02 26.65
C ALA A 61 -24.95 11.97 25.13
N TYR A 62 -25.28 13.06 24.42
CA TYR A 62 -25.10 13.16 22.97
C TYR A 62 -23.62 13.03 22.57
N LEU A 63 -22.71 13.72 23.26
CA LEU A 63 -21.28 13.61 23.02
C LEU A 63 -20.75 12.20 23.33
N ALA A 64 -21.25 11.55 24.37
CA ALA A 64 -20.91 10.16 24.69
C ALA A 64 -21.36 9.19 23.60
N VAL A 65 -22.61 9.29 23.12
CA VAL A 65 -23.13 8.48 22.01
C VAL A 65 -22.35 8.75 20.72
N LYS A 66 -22.11 10.01 20.39
CA LYS A 66 -21.31 10.38 19.20
C LYS A 66 -19.88 9.85 19.31
N GLY A 67 -19.27 9.95 20.49
CA GLY A 67 -17.96 9.37 20.78
C GLY A 67 -17.94 7.86 20.60
N LEU A 68 -18.97 7.16 21.09
CA LEU A 68 -19.12 5.71 20.93
C LEU A 68 -19.26 5.32 19.46
N VAL A 69 -20.11 6.01 18.68
CA VAL A 69 -20.27 5.74 17.24
C VAL A 69 -18.95 5.97 16.49
N LEU A 70 -18.25 7.06 16.78
CA LEU A 70 -16.94 7.34 16.19
C LEU A 70 -15.92 6.26 16.58
N ALA A 71 -15.91 5.81 17.84
CA ALA A 71 -15.03 4.75 18.31
C ALA A 71 -15.33 3.41 17.61
N VAL A 72 -16.60 3.04 17.45
CA VAL A 72 -17.03 1.82 16.74
C VAL A 72 -16.65 1.89 15.27
N VAL A 73 -16.90 3.01 14.59
CA VAL A 73 -16.50 3.21 13.20
C VAL A 73 -14.99 3.17 13.06
N TRP A 74 -14.25 3.75 14.00
CA TRP A 74 -12.79 3.75 13.99
C TRP A 74 -12.24 2.35 14.24
N LEU A 75 -12.80 1.59 15.18
CA LEU A 75 -12.48 0.18 15.45
C LEU A 75 -12.77 -0.69 14.22
N ALA A 76 -13.90 -0.50 13.55
CA ALA A 76 -14.24 -1.26 12.34
C ALA A 76 -13.30 -0.91 11.16
N ARG A 77 -12.98 0.37 10.97
CA ARG A 77 -12.16 0.85 9.86
C ARG A 77 -10.66 0.61 10.06
N HIS A 78 -10.22 0.58 11.31
CA HIS A 78 -8.81 0.49 11.71
C HIS A 78 -8.55 -0.65 12.70
N TRP A 79 -9.30 -1.75 12.57
CA TRP A 79 -9.25 -2.92 13.47
C TRP A 79 -7.82 -3.35 13.83
N ARG A 80 -6.90 -3.38 12.86
CA ARG A 80 -5.52 -3.80 13.09
C ARG A 80 -4.79 -2.87 14.05
N THR A 81 -4.90 -1.55 13.88
CA THR A 81 -4.21 -0.58 14.74
C THR A 81 -4.88 -0.49 16.10
N THR A 82 -6.21 -0.53 16.15
CA THR A 82 -6.94 -0.50 17.42
C THR A 82 -6.63 -1.75 18.24
N SER A 83 -6.68 -2.95 17.64
CA SER A 83 -6.31 -4.19 18.33
C SER A 83 -4.86 -4.20 18.79
N THR A 84 -3.90 -3.72 17.99
CA THR A 84 -2.49 -3.63 18.45
C THR A 84 -2.34 -2.67 19.62
N VAL A 85 -3.01 -1.51 19.59
CA VAL A 85 -2.95 -0.53 20.69
C VAL A 85 -3.58 -1.12 21.93
N THR A 86 -4.76 -1.75 21.84
CA THR A 86 -5.42 -2.39 22.99
C THR A 86 -4.57 -3.50 23.59
N VAL A 87 -3.96 -4.37 22.78
CA VAL A 87 -3.08 -5.44 23.27
C VAL A 87 -1.84 -4.87 23.93
N VAL A 88 -1.18 -3.88 23.33
CA VAL A 88 0.01 -3.23 23.91
C VAL A 88 -0.35 -2.49 25.21
N SER A 89 -1.48 -1.78 25.26
CA SER A 89 -1.94 -1.10 26.46
C SER A 89 -2.27 -2.08 27.58
N ALA A 90 -2.97 -3.19 27.28
CA ALA A 90 -3.27 -4.23 28.24
C ALA A 90 -1.99 -4.92 28.75
N TRP A 91 -1.03 -5.18 27.86
CA TRP A 91 0.27 -5.73 28.24
C TRP A 91 1.04 -4.80 29.16
N CYS A 92 1.16 -3.52 28.80
CA CYS A 92 1.81 -2.51 29.62
C CYS A 92 1.13 -2.35 30.98
N TRP A 93 -0.19 -2.50 31.05
CA TRP A 93 -0.95 -2.42 32.29
C TRP A 93 -0.69 -3.62 33.23
N TRP A 94 -0.64 -4.84 32.69
CA TRP A 94 -0.46 -6.05 33.52
C TRP A 94 1.00 -6.40 33.82
N TRP A 95 1.90 -6.26 32.85
CA TRP A 95 3.29 -6.70 32.96
C TRP A 95 4.31 -5.56 32.88
N GLY A 96 3.87 -4.31 32.80
CA GLY A 96 4.74 -3.15 32.67
C GLY A 96 5.38 -3.00 31.30
N TRP A 97 5.88 -1.80 31.00
CA TRP A 97 6.51 -1.49 29.72
C TRP A 97 7.89 -2.16 29.55
N LEU A 98 8.59 -2.46 30.65
CA LEU A 98 9.89 -3.12 30.64
C LEU A 98 9.81 -4.55 30.07
N SER A 99 8.76 -5.31 30.43
CA SER A 99 8.58 -6.66 29.89
C SER A 99 8.32 -6.64 28.38
N LEU A 100 7.51 -5.68 27.91
CA LEU A 100 7.25 -5.48 26.49
C LEU A 100 8.55 -5.13 25.73
N LEU A 101 9.37 -4.25 26.30
CA LEU A 101 10.66 -3.86 25.72
C LEU A 101 11.63 -5.04 25.64
N LEU A 102 11.74 -5.84 26.71
CA LEU A 102 12.58 -7.04 26.71
C LEU A 102 12.13 -8.04 25.65
N VAL A 103 10.83 -8.37 25.58
CA VAL A 103 10.28 -9.28 24.56
C VAL A 103 10.53 -8.74 23.15
N ALA A 104 10.30 -7.46 22.92
CA ALA A 104 10.56 -6.84 21.62
C ALA A 104 12.04 -6.92 21.22
N LEU A 105 12.96 -6.69 22.16
CA LEU A 105 14.40 -6.82 21.95
C LEU A 105 14.79 -8.27 21.66
N THR A 106 14.27 -9.24 22.40
CA THR A 106 14.53 -10.67 22.16
C THR A 106 14.01 -11.13 20.79
N VAL A 107 12.82 -10.68 20.40
CA VAL A 107 12.26 -10.97 19.07
C VAL A 107 13.10 -10.29 17.97
N ALA A 108 13.51 -9.04 18.17
CA ALA A 108 14.37 -8.34 17.21
C ALA A 108 15.74 -9.02 17.07
N ALA A 109 16.35 -9.44 18.19
CA ALA A 109 17.62 -10.14 18.22
C ALA A 109 17.54 -11.51 17.54
N SER A 110 16.48 -12.30 17.80
CA SER A 110 16.27 -13.60 17.16
C SER A 110 16.00 -13.47 15.66
N LEU A 111 15.20 -12.49 15.22
CA LEU A 111 15.02 -12.18 13.79
C LEU A 111 16.31 -11.69 13.14
N GLY A 112 17.10 -10.89 13.85
CA GLY A 112 18.42 -10.42 13.41
C GLY A 112 19.41 -11.57 13.24
N LEU A 113 19.46 -12.48 14.22
CA LEU A 113 20.29 -13.67 14.17
C LEU A 113 19.87 -14.59 13.03
N TRP A 114 18.55 -14.84 12.88
CA TRP A 114 18.03 -15.66 11.78
C TRP A 114 18.39 -15.07 10.41
N ARG A 115 18.31 -13.74 10.26
CA ARG A 115 18.73 -13.04 9.05
C ARG A 115 20.22 -13.24 8.73
N ILE A 116 21.09 -13.34 9.73
CA ILE A 116 22.53 -13.50 9.56
C ILE A 116 22.87 -14.97 9.26
N VAL A 117 22.34 -15.91 10.06
CA VAL A 117 22.67 -17.34 9.98
C VAL A 117 22.05 -17.99 8.73
N ALA A 118 20.83 -17.62 8.36
CA ALA A 118 20.09 -18.26 7.27
C ALA A 118 19.29 -17.22 6.45
N PRO A 119 19.96 -16.41 5.60
CA PRO A 119 19.34 -15.29 4.90
C PRO A 119 18.25 -15.72 3.91
N LEU A 120 18.42 -16.84 3.21
CA LEU A 120 17.46 -17.36 2.23
C LEU A 120 16.11 -17.76 2.86
N PRO A 121 16.06 -18.65 3.88
CA PRO A 121 14.80 -18.99 4.52
C PRO A 121 14.20 -17.80 5.29
N PHE A 122 15.03 -16.94 5.89
CA PHE A 122 14.54 -15.71 6.51
C PHE A 122 13.82 -14.82 5.49
N ASP A 123 14.41 -14.57 4.32
CA ASP A 123 13.80 -13.72 3.29
C ASP A 123 12.46 -14.32 2.80
N HIS A 124 12.41 -15.64 2.58
CA HIS A 124 11.19 -16.31 2.15
C HIS A 124 10.04 -16.19 3.16
N TRP A 125 10.31 -16.45 4.45
CA TRP A 125 9.26 -16.55 5.47
C TRP A 125 8.90 -15.22 6.13
N ALA A 126 9.90 -14.44 6.53
CA ALA A 126 9.70 -13.23 7.33
C ALA A 126 10.10 -11.96 6.55
N GLY A 127 11.30 -11.96 5.95
CA GLY A 127 11.91 -10.80 5.32
C GLY A 127 11.05 -10.18 4.23
N ARG A 128 10.49 -10.98 3.31
CA ARG A 128 9.58 -10.49 2.25
C ARG A 128 8.33 -9.86 2.81
N ARG A 129 7.71 -10.43 3.84
CA ARG A 129 6.48 -9.92 4.44
C ARG A 129 6.73 -8.59 5.17
N ILE A 130 7.77 -8.55 6.01
CA ILE A 130 8.18 -7.35 6.74
C ILE A 130 8.56 -6.24 5.76
N ARG A 131 9.38 -6.55 4.75
CA ARG A 131 9.80 -5.59 3.73
C ARG A 131 8.63 -5.10 2.88
N SER A 132 7.74 -6.00 2.43
CA SER A 132 6.54 -5.61 1.68
C SER A 132 5.63 -4.69 2.48
N TRP A 133 5.43 -4.99 3.77
CA TRP A 133 4.66 -4.14 4.67
C TRP A 133 5.32 -2.76 4.86
N TRP A 134 6.64 -2.74 5.13
CA TRP A 134 7.40 -1.50 5.26
C TRP A 134 7.35 -0.66 3.98
N GLN A 135 7.66 -1.27 2.84
CA GLN A 135 7.59 -0.59 1.54
C GLN A 135 6.19 -0.04 1.28
N ARG A 136 5.13 -0.82 1.56
CA ARG A 136 3.76 -0.36 1.40
C ARG A 136 3.49 0.90 2.21
N TRP A 137 3.78 0.89 3.50
CA TRP A 137 3.29 1.92 4.42
C TRP A 137 4.25 3.08 4.64
N ALA A 138 5.56 2.83 4.64
CA ALA A 138 6.57 3.86 4.84
C ALA A 138 6.98 4.56 3.54
N VAL A 139 6.88 3.89 2.39
CA VAL A 139 7.37 4.41 1.10
C VAL A 139 6.20 4.70 0.15
N TYR A 140 5.48 3.68 -0.28
CA TYR A 140 4.51 3.82 -1.36
C TYR A 140 3.23 4.54 -0.96
N ALA A 141 2.58 4.16 0.14
CA ALA A 141 1.36 4.80 0.59
C ALA A 141 1.50 6.34 0.75
N PRO A 142 2.58 6.88 1.35
CA PRO A 142 2.76 8.32 1.46
C PRO A 142 3.31 9.00 0.20
N ARG A 143 4.22 8.36 -0.56
CA ARG A 143 4.94 9.02 -1.67
C ARG A 143 4.33 8.78 -3.05
N MET A 144 3.75 7.61 -3.31
CA MET A 144 3.19 7.24 -4.61
C MET A 144 2.16 8.25 -5.15
N PRO A 145 1.26 8.84 -4.33
CA PRO A 145 0.34 9.87 -4.83
C PRO A 145 1.07 11.09 -5.44
N ARG A 146 2.25 11.45 -4.91
CA ARG A 146 3.07 12.54 -5.46
C ARG A 146 3.71 12.13 -6.78
N TRP A 147 4.23 10.91 -6.85
CA TRP A 147 4.84 10.37 -8.08
C TRP A 147 3.82 10.27 -9.22
N LEU A 148 2.62 9.75 -8.93
CA LEU A 148 1.54 9.66 -9.92
C LEU A 148 1.14 11.06 -10.42
N ARG A 149 1.04 12.06 -9.52
CA ARG A 149 0.80 13.46 -9.92
C ARG A 149 1.92 14.05 -10.78
N SER A 150 3.19 13.86 -10.41
CA SER A 150 4.31 14.38 -11.19
C SER A 150 4.41 13.74 -12.58
N CYS A 151 3.94 12.49 -12.72
CA CYS A 151 3.89 11.78 -13.99
C CYS A 151 2.60 12.04 -14.78
N GLY A 152 1.69 12.91 -14.31
CA GLY A 152 0.41 13.17 -14.97
C GLY A 152 -0.58 12.00 -14.94
N LEU A 153 -0.33 10.96 -14.13
CA LEU A 153 -1.15 9.76 -14.03
C LEU A 153 -2.33 9.96 -13.07
N THR A 154 -3.07 11.04 -13.29
CA THR A 154 -4.23 11.44 -12.48
C THR A 154 -5.36 11.91 -13.36
N VAL A 155 -6.59 11.52 -13.04
CA VAL A 155 -7.75 12.01 -13.78
C VAL A 155 -8.29 13.25 -13.07
N PRO A 156 -8.26 14.43 -13.71
CA PRO A 156 -8.90 15.61 -13.16
C PRO A 156 -10.41 15.37 -13.15
N ASP A 157 -11.04 15.51 -11.98
CA ASP A 157 -12.50 15.41 -11.88
C ASP A 157 -13.11 16.69 -12.46
N ARG A 158 -13.45 16.68 -13.76
CA ARG A 158 -14.08 17.80 -14.48
C ARG A 158 -15.55 18.01 -14.07
N ALA A 159 -15.92 17.72 -12.83
CA ALA A 159 -17.19 18.13 -12.24
C ALA A 159 -17.15 19.63 -11.90
N GLY A 160 -17.22 20.47 -12.94
CA GLY A 160 -17.23 21.91 -12.83
C GLY A 160 -17.00 22.61 -14.16
N ALA A 161 -17.83 22.35 -15.17
CA ALA A 161 -17.96 23.30 -16.26
C ALA A 161 -18.44 24.64 -15.65
N THR A 162 -17.57 25.64 -15.63
CA THR A 162 -17.89 26.98 -15.16
C THR A 162 -18.92 27.60 -16.11
N VAL A 163 -20.20 27.58 -15.73
CA VAL A 163 -21.22 28.36 -16.43
C VAL A 163 -21.00 29.82 -16.08
N ILE A 164 -20.40 30.58 -17.00
CA ILE A 164 -20.30 32.03 -16.87
C ILE A 164 -21.66 32.60 -17.27
N GLN A 165 -22.53 32.82 -16.29
CA GLN A 165 -23.76 33.58 -16.51
C GLN A 165 -23.43 35.07 -16.39
N VAL A 166 -23.07 35.69 -17.51
CA VAL A 166 -22.95 37.15 -17.60
C VAL A 166 -24.36 37.75 -17.64
N ASN A 167 -24.78 38.32 -16.53
CA ASN A 167 -25.97 39.18 -16.48
C ASN A 167 -25.50 40.65 -16.51
N PRO A 168 -25.76 41.41 -17.59
CA PRO A 168 -25.26 42.79 -17.74
C PRO A 168 -25.84 43.79 -16.72
N LEU A 169 -26.87 43.41 -15.95
CA LEU A 169 -27.58 44.32 -15.04
C LEU A 169 -27.41 44.02 -13.54
N ARG A 170 -26.62 43.01 -13.16
CA ARG A 170 -26.42 42.64 -11.75
C ARG A 170 -24.96 42.80 -11.34
N ARG A 171 -24.65 43.83 -10.54
CA ARG A 171 -23.36 43.93 -9.85
C ARG A 171 -23.24 42.78 -8.84
N THR A 172 -22.30 41.89 -9.13
CA THR A 172 -21.76 40.81 -8.30
C THR A 172 -22.67 39.60 -8.06
N ALA A 173 -22.63 38.64 -8.97
CA ALA A 173 -22.87 37.23 -8.66
C ALA A 173 -21.55 36.61 -8.18
N THR A 174 -21.32 36.51 -6.87
CA THR A 174 -20.27 35.65 -6.33
C THR A 174 -20.69 34.20 -6.56
N ALA A 175 -20.17 33.59 -7.62
CA ALA A 175 -20.29 32.16 -7.81
C ALA A 175 -19.73 31.44 -6.57
N PRO A 176 -20.38 30.38 -6.05
CA PRO A 176 -19.77 29.58 -5.00
C PRO A 176 -18.41 29.10 -5.51
N ARG A 177 -17.33 29.40 -4.77
CA ARG A 177 -16.01 28.82 -5.05
C ARG A 177 -16.20 27.31 -5.14
N SER A 178 -16.13 26.77 -6.36
CA SER A 178 -15.92 25.34 -6.56
C SER A 178 -14.65 25.01 -5.77
N ARG A 179 -14.79 24.21 -4.71
CA ARG A 179 -13.61 23.64 -4.06
C ARG A 179 -13.05 22.70 -5.10
N PRO A 180 -11.79 22.86 -5.55
CA PRO A 180 -11.18 21.90 -6.46
C PRO A 180 -11.30 20.53 -5.82
N ARG A 181 -12.12 19.66 -6.42
CA ARG A 181 -12.29 18.30 -5.95
C ARG A 181 -10.98 17.60 -6.23
N ARG A 182 -10.44 16.89 -5.22
CA ARG A 182 -9.11 16.27 -5.33
C ARG A 182 -9.09 15.36 -6.55
N ASP A 183 -8.04 15.48 -7.37
CA ASP A 183 -7.82 14.61 -8.52
C ASP A 183 -8.02 13.15 -8.15
N GLN A 184 -8.67 12.41 -9.04
CA GLN A 184 -8.87 10.99 -8.84
C GLN A 184 -7.53 10.29 -9.04
N LEU A 185 -7.06 9.66 -7.98
CA LEU A 185 -5.76 8.99 -7.94
C LEU A 185 -5.94 7.48 -8.03
N PRO A 186 -5.08 6.80 -8.81
CA PRO A 186 -5.00 5.36 -8.79
C PRO A 186 -4.78 4.82 -7.37
N ARG A 187 -5.50 3.76 -7.00
CA ARG A 187 -5.45 3.19 -5.64
C ARG A 187 -4.45 2.05 -5.55
N ILE A 188 -3.54 2.13 -4.59
CA ILE A 188 -2.60 1.04 -4.30
C ILE A 188 -3.35 -0.14 -3.64
N LEU A 189 -3.38 -1.28 -4.32
CA LEU A 189 -4.02 -2.50 -3.85
C LEU A 189 -3.09 -3.29 -2.94
N SER A 190 -1.90 -3.64 -3.43
CA SER A 190 -0.89 -4.41 -2.72
C SER A 190 0.50 -3.94 -3.11
N VAL A 191 1.46 -4.11 -2.19
CA VAL A 191 2.89 -4.00 -2.53
C VAL A 191 3.53 -5.32 -2.14
N ARG A 192 4.31 -5.90 -3.06
CA ARG A 192 5.16 -7.05 -2.79
C ARG A 192 6.60 -6.66 -3.08
N SER A 193 7.47 -6.83 -2.10
CA SER A 193 8.89 -6.53 -2.23
C SER A 193 9.67 -7.84 -2.27
N GLY A 194 10.24 -8.14 -3.43
CA GLY A 194 11.17 -9.25 -3.63
C GLY A 194 12.61 -8.86 -3.27
N PRO A 195 13.60 -9.66 -3.68
CA PRO A 195 15.02 -9.37 -3.46
C PRO A 195 15.45 -8.06 -4.14
N SER A 196 15.16 -7.94 -5.43
CA SER A 196 15.55 -6.85 -6.33
C SER A 196 14.41 -5.90 -6.69
N TRP A 197 13.21 -6.44 -6.94
CA TRP A 197 12.06 -5.69 -7.41
C TRP A 197 11.01 -5.46 -6.33
N ASP A 198 10.34 -4.32 -6.42
CA ASP A 198 9.13 -4.04 -5.66
C ASP A 198 7.95 -3.92 -6.64
N GLU A 199 6.99 -4.84 -6.53
CA GLU A 199 5.76 -4.88 -7.31
C GLU A 199 4.66 -4.07 -6.61
N VAL A 200 4.20 -3.00 -7.26
CA VAL A 200 3.12 -2.16 -6.74
C VAL A 200 1.89 -2.36 -7.59
N LYS A 201 0.92 -3.11 -7.09
CA LYS A 201 -0.36 -3.27 -7.77
C LYS A 201 -1.24 -2.06 -7.54
N VAL A 202 -1.65 -1.43 -8.62
CA VAL A 202 -2.43 -0.20 -8.62
C VAL A 202 -3.70 -0.42 -9.42
N ARG A 203 -4.84 -0.01 -8.84
CA ARG A 203 -6.11 0.07 -9.55
C ARG A 203 -6.22 1.41 -10.26
N LEU A 204 -6.42 1.35 -11.56
CA LEU A 204 -6.62 2.49 -12.43
C LEU A 204 -7.94 3.22 -12.11
N VAL A 205 -7.98 4.51 -12.42
CA VAL A 205 -9.19 5.33 -12.38
C VAL A 205 -9.89 5.22 -13.74
N PRO A 206 -11.23 5.21 -13.80
CA PRO A 206 -11.95 5.28 -15.07
C PRO A 206 -11.45 6.44 -15.94
N GLY A 207 -11.14 6.14 -17.20
CA GLY A 207 -10.57 7.10 -18.16
C GLY A 207 -9.05 7.01 -18.30
N GLN A 208 -8.36 6.24 -17.46
CA GLN A 208 -6.94 5.90 -17.66
C GLN A 208 -6.80 4.55 -18.37
N THR A 209 -5.69 4.37 -19.08
CA THR A 209 -5.37 3.09 -19.74
C THR A 209 -4.04 2.51 -19.25
N PRO A 210 -3.84 1.19 -19.33
CA PRO A 210 -2.55 0.57 -19.01
C PRO A 210 -1.37 1.12 -19.84
N GLU A 211 -1.61 1.50 -21.09
CA GLU A 211 -0.60 2.05 -22.01
C GLU A 211 -0.08 3.41 -21.57
N GLU A 212 -0.93 4.25 -20.95
CA GLU A 212 -0.50 5.52 -20.33
C GLU A 212 0.54 5.26 -19.23
N PHE A 213 0.35 4.20 -18.45
CA PHE A 213 1.28 3.82 -17.38
C PHE A 213 2.58 3.24 -17.95
N ASP A 214 2.49 2.42 -18.99
CA ASP A 214 3.66 1.87 -19.67
C ASP A 214 4.52 2.97 -20.29
N THR A 215 3.88 3.93 -20.99
CA THR A 215 4.55 5.13 -21.53
C THR A 215 5.21 5.95 -20.41
N ALA A 216 4.56 6.05 -19.25
CA ALA A 216 5.08 6.77 -18.08
C ALA A 216 6.11 5.98 -17.26
N ALA A 217 6.44 4.73 -17.61
CA ALA A 217 7.33 3.87 -16.82
C ALA A 217 8.68 4.54 -16.53
N ARG A 218 9.25 5.24 -17.53
CA ARG A 218 10.52 5.94 -17.35
C ARG A 218 10.41 7.10 -16.35
N ALA A 219 9.36 7.91 -16.46
CA ALA A 219 9.10 9.02 -15.56
C ALA A 219 8.82 8.54 -14.13
N LEU A 220 8.09 7.43 -13.98
CA LEU A 220 7.84 6.79 -12.70
C LEU A 220 9.14 6.34 -12.02
N ALA A 221 10.06 5.77 -12.78
CA ALA A 221 11.36 5.37 -12.28
C ALA A 221 12.18 6.57 -11.76
N VAL A 222 12.17 7.69 -12.50
CA VAL A 222 12.84 8.94 -12.09
C VAL A 222 12.17 9.50 -10.83
N ALA A 223 10.84 9.55 -10.79
CA ALA A 223 10.08 10.04 -9.64
C ALA A 223 10.37 9.22 -8.37
N ARG A 224 10.55 7.90 -8.50
CA ARG A 224 10.94 7.02 -7.41
C ARG A 224 12.45 7.10 -7.07
N GLY A 225 13.29 7.43 -8.04
CA GLY A 225 14.75 7.43 -7.92
C GLY A 225 15.37 6.05 -8.13
N VAL A 226 14.95 5.33 -9.17
CA VAL A 226 15.47 3.98 -9.52
C VAL A 226 15.83 3.87 -11.00
N ASN A 227 16.76 2.96 -11.32
CA ASN A 227 17.29 2.79 -12.69
C ASN A 227 16.27 2.18 -13.66
N ARG A 228 15.40 1.29 -13.18
CA ARG A 228 14.42 0.60 -14.02
C ARG A 228 13.05 0.53 -13.35
N CYS A 229 12.03 0.78 -14.15
CA CYS A 229 10.62 0.58 -13.83
C CYS A 229 9.99 -0.16 -15.01
N GLN A 230 9.13 -1.12 -14.72
CA GLN A 230 8.36 -1.86 -15.69
C GLN A 230 6.89 -1.79 -15.28
N VAL A 231 6.01 -1.64 -16.27
CA VAL A 231 4.57 -1.76 -16.05
C VAL A 231 4.10 -3.06 -16.69
N ARG A 232 3.26 -3.79 -15.95
CA ARG A 232 2.60 -5.01 -16.44
C ARG A 232 1.11 -4.86 -16.26
N GLU A 233 0.35 -5.11 -17.31
CA GLU A 233 -1.09 -5.26 -17.18
C GLU A 233 -1.41 -6.58 -16.46
N LEU A 234 -2.22 -6.51 -15.40
CA LEU A 234 -2.69 -7.70 -14.68
C LEU A 234 -4.16 -8.01 -15.00
N SER A 235 -4.95 -6.96 -15.19
CA SER A 235 -6.35 -7.01 -15.64
C SER A 235 -6.75 -5.63 -16.17
N ALA A 236 -7.92 -5.53 -16.81
CA ALA A 236 -8.39 -4.32 -17.48
C ALA A 236 -8.32 -3.00 -16.66
N ASN A 237 -8.39 -3.07 -15.33
CA ASN A 237 -8.28 -1.90 -14.44
C ASN A 237 -7.18 -2.03 -13.37
N VAL A 238 -6.27 -2.99 -13.50
CA VAL A 238 -5.16 -3.19 -12.56
C VAL A 238 -3.85 -3.37 -13.30
N VAL A 239 -2.89 -2.52 -12.95
CA VAL A 239 -1.51 -2.61 -13.42
C VAL A 239 -0.57 -2.91 -12.25
N SER A 240 0.51 -3.64 -12.53
CA SER A 240 1.67 -3.74 -11.65
C SER A 240 2.70 -2.74 -12.10
N ILE A 241 3.09 -1.82 -11.22
CA ILE A 241 4.24 -0.93 -11.43
C ILE A 241 5.39 -1.53 -10.62
N ASP A 242 6.30 -2.15 -11.33
CA ASP A 242 7.41 -2.88 -10.74
C ASP A 242 8.64 -2.00 -10.84
N TYR A 243 9.28 -1.68 -9.70
CA TYR A 243 10.55 -0.98 -9.75
C TYR A 243 11.72 -1.69 -9.12
N GLN A 244 12.84 -1.61 -9.84
CA GLN A 244 14.10 -2.26 -9.52
C GLN A 244 14.80 -1.49 -8.41
N ARG A 245 14.66 -1.97 -7.18
CA ARG A 245 15.31 -1.41 -5.99
C ARG A 245 16.78 -1.79 -5.90
N ARG A 246 17.16 -2.96 -6.45
CA ARG A 246 18.54 -3.44 -6.54
C ARG A 246 18.75 -4.15 -7.86
N ASN A 247 19.89 -3.90 -8.51
CA ASN A 247 20.34 -4.71 -9.61
C ASN A 247 21.26 -5.81 -9.05
N LEU A 248 20.76 -7.05 -8.97
CA LEU A 248 21.57 -8.19 -8.51
C LEU A 248 22.45 -8.78 -9.63
N LEU A 249 22.23 -8.33 -10.86
CA LEU A 249 23.03 -8.69 -12.04
C LEU A 249 24.01 -7.57 -12.41
N ASP A 250 24.29 -6.67 -11.46
CA ASP A 250 25.27 -5.59 -11.62
C ASP A 250 26.70 -6.11 -11.40
N ALA A 251 26.83 -7.09 -10.52
CA ALA A 251 28.06 -7.84 -10.34
C ALA A 251 28.16 -8.95 -11.39
N VAL A 252 29.39 -9.32 -11.73
CA VAL A 252 29.67 -10.48 -12.57
C VAL A 252 29.10 -11.72 -11.90
N VAL A 253 28.37 -12.53 -12.67
CA VAL A 253 27.95 -13.86 -12.25
C VAL A 253 29.02 -14.83 -12.73
N ASP A 254 29.72 -15.44 -11.78
CA ASP A 254 30.80 -16.36 -12.10
C ASP A 254 30.27 -17.61 -12.81
N ALA A 255 31.03 -18.07 -13.78
CA ALA A 255 30.79 -19.37 -14.41
C ALA A 255 31.06 -20.50 -13.38
N PRO A 256 30.51 -21.70 -13.60
CA PRO A 256 30.88 -22.86 -12.80
C PRO A 256 32.40 -23.05 -12.77
N ASP A 257 32.94 -23.43 -11.61
CA ASP A 257 34.34 -23.80 -11.48
C ASP A 257 34.61 -25.10 -12.24
N LEU A 258 35.40 -25.00 -13.32
CA LEU A 258 35.75 -26.14 -14.17
C LEU A 258 36.58 -27.18 -13.41
N ASP A 259 37.46 -26.77 -12.50
CA ASP A 259 38.29 -27.69 -11.72
C ASP A 259 37.40 -28.54 -10.82
N ALA A 260 36.40 -27.93 -10.17
CA ALA A 260 35.40 -28.65 -9.39
C ALA A 260 34.59 -29.64 -10.26
N LEU A 261 34.24 -29.25 -11.49
CA LEU A 261 33.49 -30.10 -12.42
C LEU A 261 34.28 -31.31 -12.92
N THR A 262 35.62 -31.30 -12.88
CA THR A 262 36.42 -32.46 -13.31
C THR A 262 36.12 -33.73 -12.51
N THR A 263 35.69 -33.59 -11.26
CA THR A 263 35.38 -34.74 -10.38
C THR A 263 33.92 -35.18 -10.44
N VAL A 264 33.07 -34.42 -11.12
CA VAL A 264 31.64 -34.71 -11.27
C VAL A 264 31.46 -35.79 -12.34
N ALA A 265 30.71 -36.85 -11.99
CA ALA A 265 30.30 -37.89 -12.92
C ALA A 265 29.14 -37.40 -13.80
N GLU A 266 29.07 -37.86 -15.05
CA GLU A 266 28.04 -37.43 -15.99
C GLU A 266 26.61 -37.75 -15.53
N GLU A 267 26.39 -38.85 -14.82
CA GLU A 267 25.07 -39.29 -14.35
C GLU A 267 24.50 -38.41 -13.25
N ALA A 268 25.36 -37.60 -12.60
CA ALA A 268 24.95 -36.62 -11.61
C ALA A 268 24.40 -35.33 -12.25
N LEU A 269 24.54 -35.16 -13.57
CA LEU A 269 24.06 -33.98 -14.29
C LEU A 269 22.59 -34.10 -14.69
N ASP A 270 21.81 -33.08 -14.33
CA ASP A 270 20.43 -32.91 -14.78
C ASP A 270 20.40 -32.01 -16.04
N LEU A 271 20.31 -32.64 -17.22
CA LEU A 271 20.23 -31.93 -18.51
C LEU A 271 18.93 -31.14 -18.70
N ASP A 272 17.92 -31.35 -17.86
CA ASP A 272 16.70 -30.54 -17.85
C ASP A 272 16.84 -29.27 -16.98
N ARG A 273 17.90 -29.18 -16.17
CA ARG A 273 18.15 -28.09 -15.21
C ARG A 273 19.60 -27.62 -15.19
N VAL A 274 20.16 -27.42 -16.38
CA VAL A 274 21.53 -26.95 -16.59
C VAL A 274 21.68 -25.52 -16.09
N LEU A 275 22.70 -25.27 -15.26
CA LEU A 275 23.03 -23.92 -14.79
C LEU A 275 23.43 -23.05 -15.98
N SER A 276 22.93 -21.81 -16.01
CA SER A 276 23.23 -20.89 -17.12
C SER A 276 23.44 -19.45 -16.67
N GLY A 277 23.42 -19.20 -15.36
CA GLY A 277 23.69 -17.91 -14.75
C GLY A 277 22.82 -17.68 -13.52
N ALA A 278 22.41 -16.44 -13.31
CA ALA A 278 21.55 -16.04 -12.21
C ALA A 278 20.35 -15.23 -12.72
N THR A 279 19.25 -15.29 -11.97
CA THR A 279 18.06 -14.48 -12.22
C THR A 279 18.20 -13.12 -11.54
N GLU A 280 17.40 -12.15 -11.99
CA GLU A 280 17.28 -10.86 -11.33
C GLU A 280 16.82 -10.95 -9.86
N TYR A 281 16.30 -12.11 -9.41
CA TYR A 281 15.87 -12.36 -8.04
C TYR A 281 17.00 -12.93 -7.16
N GLY A 282 18.21 -13.08 -7.68
CA GLY A 282 19.36 -13.63 -6.95
C GLY A 282 19.27 -15.14 -6.73
N THR A 283 18.49 -15.83 -7.56
CA THR A 283 18.47 -17.30 -7.62
C THR A 283 19.27 -17.75 -8.84
N GLU A 284 19.73 -18.99 -8.84
CA GLU A 284 20.29 -19.59 -10.04
C GLU A 284 19.28 -19.57 -11.19
N TRP A 285 19.79 -19.28 -12.39
CA TRP A 285 19.04 -19.47 -13.63
C TRP A 285 19.45 -20.80 -14.24
N ARG A 286 18.45 -21.67 -14.43
CA ARG A 286 18.63 -23.00 -15.00
C ARG A 286 17.71 -23.14 -16.20
N GLN A 287 18.21 -23.76 -17.27
CA GLN A 287 17.44 -24.08 -18.45
C GLN A 287 17.55 -25.57 -18.77
N SER A 288 16.51 -26.13 -19.38
CA SER A 288 16.63 -27.44 -20.01
C SER A 288 17.43 -27.27 -21.30
N ILE A 289 18.35 -28.20 -21.57
CA ILE A 289 19.02 -28.35 -22.86
C ILE A 289 18.43 -29.53 -23.64
N ARG A 290 17.83 -30.48 -22.92
CA ARG A 290 17.23 -31.67 -23.52
C ARG A 290 15.84 -31.35 -24.07
N GLY A 291 15.66 -31.53 -25.38
CA GLY A 291 14.38 -31.30 -26.05
C GLY A 291 13.94 -29.83 -26.10
N SER A 292 14.87 -28.90 -25.88
CA SER A 292 14.61 -27.46 -25.92
C SER A 292 15.42 -26.78 -27.03
N HIS A 293 14.95 -25.61 -27.47
CA HIS A 293 15.67 -24.73 -28.38
C HIS A 293 15.69 -23.32 -27.80
N THR A 294 16.88 -22.73 -27.71
CA THR A 294 17.09 -21.39 -27.14
C THR A 294 17.55 -20.43 -28.22
N LEU A 295 16.82 -19.33 -28.40
CA LEU A 295 17.22 -18.22 -29.25
C LEU A 295 17.81 -17.10 -28.38
N VAL A 296 19.05 -16.71 -28.64
CA VAL A 296 19.72 -15.60 -27.94
C VAL A 296 19.84 -14.40 -28.88
N GLY A 297 19.27 -13.26 -28.48
CA GLY A 297 19.37 -12.00 -29.21
C GLY A 297 19.98 -10.91 -28.34
N GLY A 298 20.86 -10.10 -28.91
CA GLY A 298 21.47 -8.96 -28.23
C GLY A 298 22.38 -8.17 -29.13
N ALA A 299 22.50 -6.86 -28.86
CA ALA A 299 23.46 -6.00 -29.54
C ALA A 299 24.92 -6.42 -29.21
N THR A 300 25.88 -5.96 -30.01
CA THR A 300 27.30 -6.14 -29.71
C THR A 300 27.62 -5.57 -28.32
N GLY A 301 28.36 -6.33 -27.50
CA GLY A 301 28.68 -5.96 -26.12
C GLY A 301 27.58 -6.27 -25.09
N ALA A 302 26.39 -6.72 -25.49
CA ALA A 302 25.32 -7.08 -24.56
C ALA A 302 25.55 -8.41 -23.82
N GLY A 303 26.65 -9.12 -24.09
CA GLY A 303 26.98 -10.39 -23.45
C GLY A 303 26.33 -11.63 -24.06
N LYS A 304 25.82 -11.58 -25.31
CA LYS A 304 25.14 -12.73 -25.94
C LYS A 304 25.94 -14.05 -25.90
N GLY A 305 27.27 -13.98 -26.01
CA GLY A 305 28.14 -15.15 -26.00
C GLY A 305 28.16 -15.88 -24.65
N SER A 306 28.01 -15.15 -23.53
CA SER A 306 28.01 -15.80 -22.20
C SER A 306 26.78 -16.67 -21.98
N LEU A 307 25.63 -16.31 -22.58
CA LEU A 307 24.40 -17.10 -22.51
C LEU A 307 24.48 -18.44 -23.25
N MET A 308 25.39 -18.53 -24.24
CA MET A 308 25.70 -19.76 -24.95
C MET A 308 26.81 -20.56 -24.24
N TRP A 309 27.88 -19.90 -23.78
CA TRP A 309 29.00 -20.57 -23.12
C TRP A 309 28.66 -21.10 -21.71
N ALA A 310 27.85 -20.38 -20.93
CA ALA A 310 27.51 -20.79 -19.55
C ALA A 310 26.87 -22.19 -19.45
N PRO A 311 25.84 -22.55 -20.25
CA PRO A 311 25.32 -23.91 -20.24
C PRO A 311 26.36 -24.94 -20.74
N LEU A 312 27.18 -24.60 -21.74
CA LEU A 312 28.23 -25.51 -22.25
C LEU A 312 29.27 -25.86 -21.18
N LEU A 313 29.73 -24.86 -20.42
CA LEU A 313 30.64 -25.07 -19.29
C LEU A 313 29.97 -25.93 -18.20
N SER A 314 28.69 -25.70 -17.94
CA SER A 314 27.93 -26.44 -16.91
C SER A 314 27.72 -27.91 -17.25
N ILE A 315 27.75 -28.28 -18.54
CA ILE A 315 27.65 -29.67 -19.01
C ILE A 315 29.00 -30.25 -19.45
N ALA A 316 30.12 -29.59 -19.12
CA ALA A 316 31.45 -30.05 -19.51
C ALA A 316 31.73 -31.52 -19.16
N PRO A 317 31.31 -32.08 -18.00
CA PRO A 317 31.49 -33.51 -17.73
C PRO A 317 30.76 -34.42 -18.73
N ALA A 318 29.53 -34.06 -19.12
CA ALA A 318 28.79 -34.81 -20.15
C ALA A 318 29.44 -34.72 -21.54
N ILE A 319 30.14 -33.62 -21.84
CA ILE A 319 30.92 -33.49 -23.09
C ILE A 319 32.17 -34.37 -23.02
N ARG A 320 32.90 -34.32 -21.91
CA ARG A 320 34.12 -35.11 -21.66
C ARG A 320 33.85 -36.62 -21.76
N ASP A 321 32.78 -37.07 -21.12
CA ASP A 321 32.44 -38.51 -21.02
C ASP A 321 31.69 -39.02 -22.27
N GLY A 322 31.32 -38.11 -23.17
CA GLY A 322 30.78 -38.44 -24.49
C GLY A 322 29.26 -38.61 -24.55
N LEU A 323 28.55 -38.38 -23.43
CA LEU A 323 27.09 -38.30 -23.37
C LEU A 323 26.53 -37.17 -24.25
N CYS A 324 27.22 -36.04 -24.32
CA CYS A 324 26.85 -34.88 -25.11
C CYS A 324 27.89 -34.60 -26.21
N ARG A 325 27.47 -34.62 -27.48
CA ARG A 325 28.30 -34.15 -28.61
C ARG A 325 27.83 -32.77 -29.05
N VAL A 326 28.70 -31.77 -28.93
CA VAL A 326 28.38 -30.38 -29.29
C VAL A 326 28.85 -30.11 -30.72
N ASN A 327 27.97 -29.56 -31.56
CA ASN A 327 28.32 -29.15 -32.91
C ASN A 327 28.25 -27.62 -33.02
N GLY A 328 29.30 -26.99 -33.55
CA GLY A 328 29.45 -25.55 -33.62
C GLY A 328 29.38 -25.03 -35.05
N ILE A 329 28.58 -23.99 -35.28
CA ILE A 329 28.56 -23.23 -36.53
C ILE A 329 28.92 -21.78 -36.19
N ASP A 330 30.08 -21.31 -36.66
CA ASP A 330 30.55 -19.94 -36.44
C ASP A 330 31.02 -19.31 -37.75
N PRO A 331 30.10 -18.67 -38.50
CA PRO A 331 30.42 -18.06 -39.79
C PRO A 331 31.48 -16.94 -39.70
N LYS A 332 31.69 -16.38 -38.50
CA LYS A 332 32.68 -15.33 -38.27
C LYS A 332 34.01 -15.90 -37.76
N GLY A 333 34.01 -17.12 -37.24
CA GLY A 333 35.20 -17.79 -36.70
C GLY A 333 35.84 -17.06 -35.53
N MET A 334 35.07 -16.28 -34.77
CA MET A 334 35.58 -15.48 -33.65
C MET A 334 35.03 -15.90 -32.30
N GLU A 335 33.78 -16.35 -32.21
CA GLU A 335 33.11 -16.56 -30.93
C GLU A 335 33.26 -17.99 -30.42
N LEU A 336 33.10 -18.97 -31.31
CA LEU A 336 33.23 -20.39 -30.99
C LEU A 336 34.68 -20.88 -31.11
N ALA A 337 35.50 -20.17 -31.90
CA ALA A 337 36.90 -20.52 -32.13
C ALA A 337 37.72 -20.67 -30.84
N TYR A 338 37.39 -19.92 -29.78
CA TYR A 338 38.06 -20.00 -28.47
C TYR A 338 37.96 -21.38 -27.80
N GLY A 339 36.91 -22.15 -28.07
CA GLY A 339 36.72 -23.49 -27.54
C GLY A 339 36.57 -24.53 -28.65
N ARG A 340 37.32 -24.37 -29.74
CA ARG A 340 37.22 -25.23 -30.93
C ARG A 340 37.27 -26.72 -30.58
N ASP A 341 38.13 -27.10 -29.65
CA ASP A 341 38.36 -28.50 -29.25
C ASP A 341 37.20 -29.11 -28.46
N VAL A 342 36.24 -28.31 -28.00
CA VAL A 342 35.01 -28.77 -27.34
C VAL A 342 33.98 -29.26 -28.36
N PHE A 343 34.07 -28.81 -29.60
CA PHE A 343 33.09 -29.14 -30.64
C PHE A 343 33.46 -30.44 -31.36
N HIS A 344 32.52 -31.38 -31.38
CA HIS A 344 32.61 -32.62 -32.15
C HIS A 344 32.71 -32.34 -33.66
N ARG A 345 31.94 -31.35 -34.14
CA ARG A 345 32.06 -30.80 -35.51
C ARG A 345 32.03 -29.28 -35.44
N TYR A 346 32.86 -28.64 -36.23
CA TYR A 346 33.00 -27.18 -36.27
C TYR A 346 32.97 -26.68 -37.71
N ALA A 347 31.98 -25.87 -38.06
CA ALA A 347 31.78 -25.30 -39.38
C ALA A 347 31.97 -23.79 -39.38
N VAL A 348 32.75 -23.27 -40.34
CA VAL A 348 32.96 -21.82 -40.53
C VAL A 348 32.34 -21.34 -41.82
N THR A 349 32.41 -22.14 -42.89
CA THR A 349 31.84 -21.74 -44.17
C THR A 349 30.36 -22.11 -44.25
N SER A 350 29.58 -21.37 -45.07
CA SER A 350 28.17 -21.71 -45.31
C SER A 350 27.99 -23.13 -45.85
N ARG A 351 28.95 -23.62 -46.65
CA ARG A 351 28.93 -24.99 -47.20
C ARG A 351 29.10 -26.03 -46.09
N GLU A 352 30.06 -25.83 -45.19
CA GLU A 352 30.25 -26.72 -44.03
C GLU A 352 29.06 -26.67 -43.08
N ALA A 353 28.48 -25.48 -42.87
CA ALA A 353 27.31 -25.31 -42.01
C ALA A 353 26.09 -26.09 -42.53
N LEU A 354 25.82 -26.01 -43.84
CA LEU A 354 24.75 -26.79 -44.47
C LEU A 354 25.02 -28.29 -44.35
N ALA A 355 26.22 -28.75 -44.69
CA ALA A 355 26.59 -30.17 -44.59
C ALA A 355 26.54 -30.69 -43.14
N LEU A 356 26.77 -29.84 -42.15
CA LEU A 356 26.62 -30.18 -40.73
C LEU A 356 25.14 -30.28 -40.35
N LEU A 357 24.30 -29.34 -40.78
CA LEU A 357 22.86 -29.36 -40.51
C LEU A 357 22.17 -30.56 -41.17
N ASP A 358 22.50 -30.88 -42.43
CA ASP A 358 21.94 -32.03 -43.15
C ASP A 358 22.24 -33.34 -42.39
N ASP A 359 23.49 -33.54 -41.95
CA ASP A 359 23.87 -34.71 -41.14
C ASP A 359 23.14 -34.76 -39.79
N LEU A 360 22.89 -33.62 -39.14
CA LEU A 360 22.09 -33.60 -37.90
C LEU A 360 20.64 -34.00 -38.15
N VAL A 361 20.06 -33.64 -39.30
CA VAL A 361 18.72 -34.07 -39.71
C VAL A 361 18.71 -35.58 -39.95
N ASP A 362 19.67 -36.12 -40.70
CA ASP A 362 19.79 -37.57 -40.96
C ASP A 362 19.94 -38.36 -39.64
N GLN A 363 20.76 -37.86 -38.71
CA GLN A 363 20.92 -38.45 -37.38
C GLN A 363 19.64 -38.38 -36.55
N MET A 364 18.86 -37.31 -36.67
CA MET A 364 17.56 -37.22 -36.00
C MET A 364 16.58 -38.24 -36.59
N GLU A 365 16.53 -38.38 -37.92
CA GLU A 365 15.63 -39.33 -38.58
C GLU A 365 15.95 -40.78 -38.27
N THR A 366 17.23 -41.14 -38.20
CA THR A 366 17.65 -42.50 -37.81
C THR A 366 17.37 -42.85 -36.35
N ARG A 367 17.12 -41.85 -35.49
CA ARG A 367 16.81 -42.03 -34.06
C ARG A 367 15.32 -41.93 -33.73
N LYS A 368 14.46 -41.64 -34.72
CA LYS A 368 13.00 -41.77 -34.61
C LYS A 368 12.61 -43.24 -34.71
#